data_AF-A0A259DCF0-F1
#
_entry.id   AF-A0A259DCF0-F1
#
_cell.length_a   1.000
_cell.length_b   1.000
_cell.length_c   1.000
_cell.angle_alpha   90.00
_cell.angle_beta   90.00
_cell.angle_gamma   90.00
#
_symmetry.space_group_name_H-M   'P 1'
#
loop_
_entity.id
_entity.type
_entity.pdbx_description
1 polymer ?
#
loop_
_entity_poly.entity_id
_entity_poly.type
_entity_poly.pdbx_seq_one_letter_code
_entity_poly.pdbx_strand_id
1 'polypeptide(L)'
;FALTNFGRDSFEEALPRLDFLAEFDRHYVSGRMGVIKPDPRIYAMVEADCGVAPQRLLFTDDKAENIAAAEARGWGVHHFEGWQGLAGRLVAEGLLTSGEAGL
;
A
#
# COMPACT_ATOMS: atom_id res chain seq x y z
N PHE A 1 0.95 6.18 -0.58
CA PHE A 1 -0.46 5.95 -0.17
C PHE A 1 -0.54 4.84 0.86
N ALA A 2 -1.57 4.83 1.71
CA ALA A 2 -1.87 3.71 2.62
C ALA A 2 -3.15 2.99 2.18
N LEU A 3 -3.08 1.69 1.88
CA LEU A 3 -4.25 0.84 1.60
C LEU A 3 -4.37 -0.23 2.68
N THR A 4 -5.36 -0.10 3.58
CA THR A 4 -5.39 -0.87 4.83
C THR A 4 -6.77 -1.44 5.16
N ASN A 5 -6.79 -2.66 5.68
CA ASN A 5 -7.98 -3.28 6.28
C ASN A 5 -8.16 -2.78 7.73
N PHE A 6 -8.44 -1.48 7.88
CA PHE A 6 -8.71 -0.82 9.15
C PHE A 6 -10.18 -0.38 9.22
N GLY A 7 -10.83 -0.50 10.38
CA GLY A 7 -12.14 0.08 10.66
C GLY A 7 -12.10 1.62 10.69
N ARG A 8 -13.21 2.26 10.36
CA ARG A 8 -13.33 3.73 10.27
C ARG A 8 -12.98 4.40 11.60
N ASP A 9 -13.74 4.08 12.65
CA ASP A 9 -13.63 4.76 13.94
C ASP A 9 -12.26 4.49 14.60
N SER A 10 -11.78 3.24 14.50
CA SER A 10 -10.45 2.87 15.00
C SER A 10 -9.32 3.58 14.27
N PHE A 11 -9.45 3.80 12.95
CA PHE A 11 -8.47 4.58 12.19
C PHE A 11 -8.52 6.07 12.57
N GLU A 12 -9.71 6.64 12.76
CA GLU A 12 -9.88 8.03 13.19
C GLU A 12 -9.31 8.29 14.59
N GLU A 13 -9.44 7.33 15.50
CA GLU A 13 -8.82 7.40 16.83
C GLU A 13 -7.28 7.24 16.77
N ALA A 14 -6.78 6.39 15.87
CA ALA A 14 -5.35 6.11 15.72
C ALA A 14 -4.58 7.25 15.02
N LEU A 15 -5.20 7.93 14.06
CA LEU A 15 -4.57 8.96 13.23
C LEU A 15 -3.86 10.07 14.04
N PRO A 16 -4.47 10.67 15.09
CA PRO A 16 -3.77 11.68 15.90
C PRO A 16 -2.74 11.10 16.90
N ARG A 17 -2.64 9.76 17.03
CA ARG A 17 -1.74 9.10 17.99
C ARG A 17 -0.54 8.42 17.31
N LEU A 18 -0.65 8.13 16.02
CA LEU A 18 0.34 7.40 15.25
C LEU A 18 0.82 8.30 14.11
N ASP A 19 1.85 9.10 14.37
CA ASP A 19 2.35 10.12 13.44
C ASP A 19 2.66 9.57 12.04
N PHE A 20 3.17 8.33 11.95
CA PHE A 20 3.47 7.69 10.66
C PHE A 20 2.25 7.54 9.76
N LEU A 21 1.03 7.48 10.32
CA LEU A 21 -0.19 7.44 9.49
C LEU A 21 -0.35 8.75 8.72
N ALA A 22 0.12 9.88 9.25
CA ALA A 22 0.05 11.16 8.58
C ALA A 22 1.12 11.36 7.48
N GLU A 23 2.11 10.46 7.35
CA GLU A 23 3.17 10.55 6.34
C GLU A 23 2.69 10.17 4.92
N PHE A 24 1.53 9.53 4.79
CA PHE A 24 0.98 9.13 3.51
C PHE A 24 0.14 10.24 2.86
N ASP A 25 0.32 10.47 1.55
CA ASP A 25 -0.46 11.47 0.81
C ASP A 25 -1.98 11.23 0.85
N ARG A 26 -2.39 9.94 0.90
CA ARG A 26 -3.79 9.49 0.88
C ARG A 26 -3.98 8.19 1.64
N HIS A 27 -5.14 8.06 2.31
CA HIS A 27 -5.55 6.87 3.05
C HIS A 27 -6.77 6.19 2.42
N TYR A 28 -6.56 4.99 1.91
CA TYR A 28 -7.57 4.05 1.43
C TYR A 28 -7.90 3.07 2.56
N VAL A 29 -8.76 3.53 3.47
CA VAL A 29 -9.15 2.78 4.66
C VAL A 29 -10.40 1.97 4.36
N SER A 30 -10.32 0.65 4.50
CA SER A 30 -11.44 -0.26 4.16
C SER A 30 -12.76 0.11 4.84
N GLY A 31 -12.74 0.51 6.13
CA GLY A 31 -13.94 0.94 6.86
C GLY A 31 -14.53 2.27 6.36
N ARG A 32 -13.73 3.11 5.69
CA ARG A 32 -14.23 4.30 4.99
C ARG A 32 -14.81 3.96 3.62
N MET A 33 -14.17 3.02 2.92
CA MET A 33 -14.49 2.62 1.54
C MET A 33 -15.62 1.59 1.44
N GLY A 34 -15.92 0.87 2.53
CA GLY A 34 -16.95 -0.18 2.57
C GLY A 34 -16.57 -1.47 1.84
N VAL A 35 -15.28 -1.64 1.52
CA VAL A 35 -14.71 -2.81 0.82
C VAL A 35 -13.35 -3.10 1.45
N ILE A 36 -12.96 -4.38 1.58
CA ILE A 36 -11.69 -4.83 2.16
C ILE A 36 -10.81 -5.48 1.08
N LYS A 37 -9.49 -5.46 1.28
CA LYS A 37 -8.61 -6.40 0.55
C LYS A 37 -8.92 -7.85 0.98
N PRO A 38 -8.84 -8.85 0.09
CA PRO A 38 -8.33 -8.79 -1.28
C PRO A 38 -9.41 -8.55 -2.36
N ASP A 39 -10.59 -8.00 -2.03
CA ASP A 39 -11.63 -7.74 -3.04
C ASP A 39 -11.09 -6.81 -4.15
N PRO A 40 -11.10 -7.23 -5.44
CA PRO A 40 -10.56 -6.43 -6.55
C PRO A 40 -11.13 -5.01 -6.65
N ARG A 41 -12.33 -4.78 -6.11
CA ARG A 41 -12.98 -3.46 -6.09
C ARG A 41 -12.20 -2.43 -5.30
N ILE A 42 -11.55 -2.80 -4.18
CA ILE A 42 -10.81 -1.82 -3.38
C ILE A 42 -9.61 -1.26 -4.15
N TYR A 43 -8.91 -2.11 -4.90
CA TYR A 43 -7.79 -1.71 -5.75
C TYR A 43 -8.26 -0.86 -6.94
N ALA A 44 -9.39 -1.19 -7.56
CA ALA A 44 -10.01 -0.36 -8.60
C ALA A 44 -10.38 1.05 -8.08
N MET A 45 -10.84 1.14 -6.83
CA MET A 45 -11.11 2.43 -6.19
C MET A 45 -9.82 3.23 -5.95
N VAL A 46 -8.72 2.57 -5.58
CA VAL A 46 -7.41 3.23 -5.48
C VAL A 46 -6.98 3.80 -6.83
N GLU A 47 -7.06 3.01 -7.90
CA GLU A 47 -6.69 3.45 -9.26
C GLU A 47 -7.50 4.67 -9.71
N ALA A 48 -8.83 4.61 -9.50
CA ALA A 48 -9.73 5.69 -9.88
C ALA A 48 -9.46 6.99 -9.11
N ASP A 49 -9.12 6.91 -7.83
CA ASP A 49 -8.84 8.09 -7.00
C ASP A 49 -7.42 8.62 -7.24
N CYS A 50 -6.39 7.76 -7.22
CA CYS A 50 -5.00 8.20 -7.27
C CYS A 50 -4.58 8.77 -8.62
N GLY A 51 -5.24 8.38 -9.71
CA GLY A 51 -4.90 8.82 -11.07
C GLY A 51 -3.56 8.29 -11.58
N VAL A 52 -2.95 7.33 -10.89
CA VAL A 52 -1.70 6.68 -11.28
C VAL A 52 -2.03 5.42 -12.09
N ALA A 53 -1.36 5.25 -13.23
CA ALA A 53 -1.52 4.05 -14.05
C ALA A 53 -1.14 2.79 -13.25
N PRO A 54 -1.89 1.67 -13.36
CA PRO A 54 -1.63 0.45 -12.59
C PRO A 54 -0.17 -0.02 -12.62
N GLN A 55 0.49 0.05 -13.79
CA GLN A 55 1.87 -0.39 -14.00
C GLN A 55 2.91 0.50 -13.29
N ARG A 56 2.50 1.66 -12.76
CA ARG A 56 3.34 2.57 -11.97
C ARG A 56 3.07 2.47 -10.47
N LEU A 57 2.14 1.62 -10.05
CA LEU A 57 1.89 1.35 -8.64
C LEU A 57 2.79 0.20 -8.19
N LEU A 58 3.51 0.41 -7.09
CA LEU A 58 4.20 -0.64 -6.35
C LEU A 58 3.47 -0.85 -5.02
N PHE A 59 3.04 -2.07 -4.76
CA PHE A 59 2.30 -2.42 -3.56
C PHE A 59 3.03 -3.47 -2.73
N THR A 60 2.97 -3.31 -1.42
CA THR A 60 3.58 -4.23 -0.47
C THR A 60 2.57 -4.55 0.62
N ASP A 61 2.51 -5.83 1.00
CA ASP A 61 1.59 -6.39 1.99
C ASP A 61 2.16 -7.71 2.49
N ASP A 62 1.84 -8.10 3.72
CA ASP A 62 2.28 -9.37 4.33
C ASP A 62 1.40 -10.56 3.93
N LYS A 63 0.20 -10.31 3.40
CA LYS A 63 -0.72 -11.38 2.97
C LYS A 63 -0.59 -11.67 1.48
N ALA A 64 -0.26 -12.92 1.15
CA ALA A 64 -0.13 -13.38 -0.24
C ALA A 64 -1.40 -13.16 -1.08
N GLU A 65 -2.59 -13.28 -0.50
CA GLU A 65 -3.86 -13.00 -1.19
C GLU A 65 -4.02 -11.54 -1.62
N ASN A 66 -3.51 -10.59 -0.82
CA ASN A 66 -3.53 -9.16 -1.15
C ASN A 66 -2.52 -8.84 -2.27
N ILE A 67 -1.37 -9.52 -2.24
CA ILE A 67 -0.33 -9.43 -3.27
C ILE A 67 -0.87 -9.96 -4.61
N ALA A 68 -1.46 -11.15 -4.63
CA ALA A 68 -2.03 -11.74 -5.83
C ALA A 68 -3.15 -10.88 -6.43
N ALA A 69 -4.01 -10.27 -5.60
CA ALA A 69 -5.07 -9.38 -6.07
C ALA A 69 -4.53 -8.08 -6.71
N ALA A 70 -3.44 -7.51 -6.18
CA ALA A 70 -2.80 -6.34 -6.78
C ALA A 70 -2.07 -6.70 -8.09
N GLU A 71 -1.35 -7.82 -8.10
CA GLU A 71 -0.63 -8.31 -9.28
C GLU A 71 -1.59 -8.60 -10.45
N ALA A 72 -2.75 -9.21 -10.17
CA ALA A 72 -3.80 -9.47 -11.16
C ALA A 72 -4.35 -8.19 -11.83
N ARG A 73 -4.11 -7.01 -11.24
CA ARG A 73 -4.47 -5.70 -11.79
C ARG A 73 -3.32 -5.01 -12.51
N GLY A 74 -2.16 -5.66 -12.60
CA GLY A 74 -0.97 -5.14 -13.27
C GLY A 74 -0.14 -4.19 -12.40
N TRP A 75 -0.31 -4.22 -11.07
CA TRP A 75 0.55 -3.48 -10.16
C TRP A 75 1.88 -4.22 -9.99
N GLY A 76 2.96 -3.48 -9.79
CA GLY A 76 4.17 -4.06 -9.21
C GLY A 76 3.90 -4.46 -7.77
N VAL A 77 4.40 -5.63 -7.34
CA VAL A 77 4.13 -6.13 -5.99
C VAL A 77 5.38 -6.65 -5.28
N HIS A 78 5.47 -6.45 -3.97
CA HIS A 78 6.46 -7.07 -3.11
C HIS A 78 5.76 -7.73 -1.91
N HIS A 79 5.91 -9.03 -1.74
CA HIS A 79 5.42 -9.71 -0.54
C HIS A 79 6.35 -9.37 0.63
N PHE A 80 5.80 -8.69 1.63
CA PHE A 80 6.58 -8.19 2.76
C PHE A 80 6.91 -9.31 3.76
N GLU A 81 8.18 -9.68 3.84
CA GLU A 81 8.71 -10.62 4.83
C GLU A 81 9.74 -9.96 5.78
N GLY A 82 10.16 -8.74 5.46
CA GLY A 82 11.15 -7.97 6.21
C GLY A 82 11.56 -6.70 5.47
N TRP A 83 12.09 -5.73 6.21
CA TRP A 83 12.39 -4.41 5.64
C TRP A 83 13.51 -4.46 4.59
N GLN A 84 14.49 -5.36 4.71
CA GLN A 84 15.61 -5.46 3.76
C GLN A 84 15.12 -5.85 2.36
N GLY A 85 14.13 -6.74 2.26
CA GLY A 85 13.53 -7.15 1.00
C GLY A 85 12.83 -5.97 0.31
N LEU A 86 12.04 -5.22 1.08
CA LEU A 86 11.35 -4.04 0.56
C LEU A 86 12.34 -2.94 0.16
N ALA A 87 13.36 -2.69 0.99
CA ALA A 87 14.44 -1.75 0.69
C ALA A 87 15.13 -2.09 -0.64
N GLY A 88 15.51 -3.35 -0.83
CA GLY A 88 16.13 -3.82 -2.08
C GLY A 88 15.20 -3.66 -3.28
N ARG A 89 13.91 -3.92 -3.10
CA ARG A 89 12.90 -3.71 -4.15
C ARG A 89 12.76 -2.22 -4.51
N LEU A 90 12.68 -1.33 -3.53
CA LEU A 90 12.57 0.11 -3.77
C LEU A 90 13.79 0.66 -4.53
N VAL A 91 14.99 0.15 -4.23
CA VAL A 91 16.21 0.48 -4.99
C VAL A 91 16.15 -0.05 -6.42
N ALA A 92 15.71 -1.29 -6.62
CA ALA A 92 15.59 -1.89 -7.95
C ALA A 92 14.60 -1.15 -8.86
N GLU A 93 13.56 -0.55 -8.29
CA GLU A 93 12.57 0.27 -9.00
C GLU A 93 13.02 1.73 -9.17
N GLY A 94 14.20 2.10 -8.67
CA GLY A 94 14.72 3.47 -8.73
C GLY A 94 13.94 4.47 -7.86
N LEU A 95 13.19 3.97 -6.86
CA LEU A 95 12.40 4.80 -5.94
C LEU A 95 13.25 5.32 -4.77
N LEU A 96 14.32 4.61 -4.41
CA LEU A 96 15.30 5.01 -3.40
C LEU A 96 16.71 4.69 -3.90
N THR A 97 17.70 5.42 -3.39
CA THR A 97 19.11 5.01 -3.41
C THR A 97 19.40 3.99 -2.31
N SER A 98 20.49 3.23 -2.42
CA SER A 98 20.91 2.30 -1.34
C SER A 98 21.08 3.00 0.00
N GLY A 99 21.65 4.21 0.00
CA GLY A 99 21.83 5.01 1.22
C GLY A 99 20.51 5.43 1.87
N GLU A 100 19.52 5.87 1.09
CA GLU A 100 18.17 6.19 1.60
C GLU A 100 17.44 4.95 2.11
N ALA A 101 17.69 3.80 1.50
CA ALA A 101 17.09 2.52 1.86
C ALA A 101 17.78 1.85 3.07
N GLY A 102 18.88 2.41 3.58
CA GLY A 102 19.66 1.83 4.68
C GLY A 102 20.37 0.53 4.31
N LEU A 103 20.72 0.36 3.02
CA LEU A 103 21.44 -0.78 2.44
C LEU A 103 22.91 -0.46 2.15
#